data_AF-F4XZ26-F1
#
_entry.id   AF-F4XZ26-F1
#
_cell.length_a   1.000
_cell.length_b   1.000
_cell.length_c   1.000
_cell.angle_alpha   90.00
_cell.angle_beta   90.00
_cell.angle_gamma   90.00
#
_symmetry.space_group_name_H-M   'P 1'
#
loop_
_entity.id
_entity.type
_entity.pdbx_description
1 polymer ?
#
loop_
_entity_poly.entity_id
_entity_poly.type
_entity_poly.pdbx_seq_one_letter_code
_entity_poly.pdbx_strand_id
1 'polypeptide(L)'
;MLPEFYQNHLKSQFTLAEYIFLKIFVNLLQSIKKVSLEKLANALPLPIKFESRRKRIQRLLLLPNLTIEKVWLPIVEKFLKIYFTDDQIIYVAMDRTNWGSINLLMVSFIWDKSDAARSWGSPP
;
A
#
# COMPACT_ATOMS: atom_id res chain seq x y z
N MET A 1 8.34 -7.55 5.05
CA MET A 1 8.99 -7.21 3.76
C MET A 1 7.93 -7.20 2.66
N LEU A 2 8.04 -6.32 1.66
CA LEU A 2 7.09 -6.30 0.52
C LEU A 2 7.29 -7.56 -0.34
N PRO A 3 6.23 -8.19 -0.86
CA PRO A 3 6.36 -9.34 -1.76
C PRO A 3 7.16 -8.99 -3.03
N GLU A 4 7.79 -9.99 -3.65
CA GLU A 4 8.72 -9.77 -4.76
C GLU A 4 8.07 -9.04 -5.95
N PHE A 5 6.83 -9.39 -6.30
CA PHE A 5 6.14 -8.75 -7.42
C PHE A 5 5.83 -7.26 -7.17
N TYR A 6 5.60 -6.85 -5.93
CA TYR A 6 5.52 -5.43 -5.56
C TYR A 6 6.87 -4.76 -5.77
N GLN A 7 7.95 -5.40 -5.32
CA GLN A 7 9.29 -4.82 -5.44
C GLN A 7 9.69 -4.63 -6.91
N ASN A 8 9.40 -5.60 -7.76
CA ASN A 8 9.74 -5.54 -9.19
C ASN A 8 8.96 -4.43 -9.90
N HIS A 9 7.66 -4.27 -9.59
CA HIS A 9 6.87 -3.15 -10.12
C HIS A 9 7.37 -1.80 -9.62
N LEU A 10 7.59 -1.65 -8.32
CA LEU A 10 8.06 -0.38 -7.75
C LEU A 10 9.45 0.01 -8.28
N LYS A 11 10.36 -0.94 -8.47
CA LYS A 11 11.68 -0.67 -9.07
C LYS A 11 11.60 -0.17 -10.53
N SER A 12 10.54 -0.52 -11.27
CA SER A 12 10.36 -0.01 -12.64
C SER A 12 9.81 1.41 -12.68
N GLN A 13 9.13 1.86 -11.62
CA GLN A 13 8.48 3.18 -11.56
C GLN A 13 9.33 4.28 -10.92
N PHE A 14 10.33 3.89 -10.11
CA PHE A 14 11.10 4.81 -9.29
C PHE A 14 12.60 4.64 -9.52
N THR A 15 13.35 5.73 -9.40
CA THR A 15 14.81 5.65 -9.33
C THR A 15 15.24 4.84 -8.10
N LEU A 16 16.47 4.34 -8.09
CA LEU A 16 16.99 3.56 -6.96
C LEU A 16 16.87 4.32 -5.63
N ALA A 17 17.18 5.62 -5.63
CA ALA A 17 17.11 6.46 -4.43
C ALA A 17 15.68 6.65 -3.93
N GLU A 18 14.73 6.91 -4.84
CA GLU A 18 13.30 7.05 -4.52
C GLU A 18 12.72 5.73 -4.01
N TYR A 19 13.06 4.61 -4.65
CA TYR A 19 12.63 3.28 -4.24
C TYR A 19 13.13 2.91 -2.84
N ILE A 20 14.42 3.14 -2.55
CA ILE A 20 14.97 2.92 -1.21
C ILE A 20 14.25 3.79 -0.18
N PHE A 21 14.04 5.07 -0.51
CA PHE A 21 13.35 5.99 0.40
C PHE A 21 11.89 5.57 0.62
N LEU A 22 11.19 5.12 -0.42
CA LEU A 22 9.84 4.57 -0.34
C LEU A 22 9.80 3.34 0.57
N LYS A 23 10.77 2.42 0.48
CA LYS A 23 10.85 1.26 1.39
C LYS A 23 10.98 1.68 2.85
N ILE A 24 11.88 2.63 3.14
CA ILE A 24 12.04 3.16 4.49
C ILE A 24 10.73 3.81 4.95
N PHE A 25 10.10 4.58 4.08
CA PHE A 25 8.85 5.28 4.36
C PHE A 25 7.68 4.32 4.64
N VAL A 26 7.54 3.24 3.86
CA VAL A 26 6.51 2.20 4.11
C VAL A 26 6.73 1.52 5.46
N ASN A 27 7.96 1.17 5.81
CA ASN A 27 8.26 0.60 7.12
C ASN A 27 7.97 1.57 8.27
N LEU A 28 8.23 2.87 8.05
CA LEU A 28 7.93 3.93 9.00
C LEU A 28 6.41 4.10 9.20
N LEU A 29 5.63 4.05 8.13
CA LEU A 29 4.17 4.11 8.20
C LEU A 29 3.60 2.93 9.00
N GLN A 30 4.15 1.73 8.81
CA GLN A 30 3.73 0.53 9.53
C GLN A 30 3.99 0.60 11.04
N SER A 31 5.00 1.37 11.48
CA SER A 31 5.34 1.50 12.90
C SER A 31 4.57 2.61 13.63
N ILE A 32 3.89 3.50 12.92
CA ILE A 32 3.23 4.69 13.50
C ILE A 32 1.71 4.55 13.43
N LYS A 33 1.06 4.43 14.60
CA LYS A 33 -0.41 4.31 14.69
C LYS A 33 -1.18 5.56 14.23
N LYS A 34 -0.64 6.76 14.49
CA LYS A 34 -1.27 8.04 14.13
C LYS A 34 -0.31 8.84 13.26
N VAL A 35 -0.58 8.82 11.96
CA VAL A 35 0.28 9.42 10.95
C VAL A 35 0.06 10.93 10.90
N SER A 36 1.09 11.69 11.24
CA SER A 36 1.18 13.13 10.95
C SER A 36 2.54 13.40 10.31
N LEU A 37 2.65 14.47 9.53
CA LEU A 37 3.90 14.78 8.84
C LEU A 37 5.03 15.05 9.85
N GLU A 38 4.72 15.64 10.99
CA GLU A 38 5.65 15.91 12.08
C GLU A 38 6.13 14.61 12.73
N LYS A 39 5.21 13.69 13.01
CA LYS A 39 5.56 12.37 13.56
C LYS A 39 6.42 11.57 12.60
N LEU A 40 6.08 11.58 11.31
CA LEU A 40 6.87 10.92 10.27
C LEU A 40 8.27 11.55 10.17
N ALA A 41 8.36 12.88 10.14
CA ALA A 41 9.64 13.58 10.07
C ALA A 41 10.51 13.34 11.31
N ASN A 42 9.92 13.25 12.50
CA ASN A 42 10.63 12.93 13.74
C ASN A 42 11.15 11.50 13.77
N ALA A 43 10.34 10.54 13.36
CA ALA A 43 10.69 9.12 13.34
C ALA A 43 11.61 8.73 12.18
N LEU A 44 11.75 9.58 11.15
CA LEU A 44 12.58 9.29 9.99
C LEU A 44 14.07 9.16 10.41
N PRO A 45 14.72 8.01 10.17
CA PRO A 45 16.06 7.70 10.65
C PRO A 45 17.13 8.33 9.77
N LEU A 46 17.10 9.66 9.64
CA LEU A 46 18.10 10.44 8.89
C LEU A 46 18.69 11.52 9.81
N PRO A 47 20.03 11.62 9.92
CA PRO A 47 20.69 12.61 10.76
C PRO A 47 20.74 13.98 10.05
N ILE A 48 19.57 14.54 9.74
CA ILE A 48 19.42 15.83 9.08
C ILE A 48 18.40 16.70 9.83
N LYS A 49 18.42 18.01 9.55
CA LYS A 49 17.46 18.95 10.14
C LYS A 49 16.02 18.47 9.93
N PHE A 50 15.18 18.67 10.95
CA PHE A 50 13.76 18.30 10.93
C PHE A 50 13.03 18.84 9.68
N GLU A 51 13.22 20.11 9.35
CA GLU A 51 12.62 20.73 8.16
C GLU A 51 13.06 20.05 6.86
N SER A 52 14.30 19.58 6.78
CA SER A 52 14.79 18.81 5.63
C SER A 52 14.13 17.44 5.55
N ARG A 53 13.90 16.75 6.69
CA ARG A 53 13.16 15.48 6.74
C ARG A 53 11.72 15.67 6.27
N ARG A 54 11.06 16.72 6.76
CA ARG A 54 9.69 17.11 6.37
C ARG A 54 9.58 17.37 4.87
N LYS A 55 10.45 18.22 4.32
CA LYS A 55 10.49 18.52 2.87
C LYS A 55 10.75 17.27 2.03
N ARG A 56 11.61 16.36 2.51
CA ARG A 56 11.91 15.11 1.80
C ARG A 56 10.70 14.18 1.74
N ILE A 57 9.95 14.05 2.84
CA ILE A 57 8.69 13.28 2.86
C ILE A 57 7.68 13.92 1.91
N GLN A 58 7.50 15.24 1.96
CA GLN A 58 6.60 15.95 1.05
C GLN A 58 6.96 15.72 -0.42
N ARG A 59 8.26 15.82 -0.77
CA ARG A 59 8.73 15.54 -2.14
C ARG A 59 8.41 14.12 -2.59
N LEU A 60 8.59 13.11 -1.71
CA LEU A 60 8.23 11.72 -2.01
C LEU A 60 6.72 11.60 -2.30
N LEU A 61 5.88 12.20 -1.46
CA LEU A 61 4.42 12.14 -1.61
C LEU A 61 3.91 12.88 -2.86
N LEU A 62 4.69 13.82 -3.39
CA LEU A 62 4.38 14.60 -4.60
C LEU A 62 5.04 14.03 -5.86
N LEU A 63 5.64 12.84 -5.80
CA LEU A 63 6.26 12.24 -6.99
C LEU A 63 5.20 11.97 -8.07
N PRO A 64 5.46 12.36 -9.34
CA PRO A 64 4.50 12.19 -10.44
C PRO A 64 4.28 10.72 -10.83
N ASN A 65 5.11 9.81 -10.32
CA ASN A 65 4.97 8.37 -10.49
C ASN A 65 4.25 7.70 -9.32
N LEU A 66 4.07 8.39 -8.19
CA LEU A 66 3.36 7.88 -7.03
C LEU A 66 1.85 8.17 -7.15
N THR A 67 1.23 7.63 -8.21
CA THR A 67 -0.21 7.74 -8.46
C THR A 67 -0.89 6.39 -8.37
N ILE A 68 -2.21 6.39 -8.22
CA ILE A 68 -3.02 5.17 -8.14
C ILE A 68 -2.86 4.37 -9.44
N GLU A 69 -2.87 5.04 -10.59
CA GLU A 69 -2.81 4.43 -11.92
C GLU A 69 -1.46 3.78 -12.20
N LYS A 70 -0.36 4.42 -11.77
CA LYS A 70 1.00 3.93 -12.04
C LYS A 70 1.47 2.90 -11.03
N VAL A 71 1.05 3.03 -9.77
CA VAL A 71 1.52 2.15 -8.69
C VAL A 71 0.47 1.13 -8.31
N TRP A 72 -0.74 1.57 -7.95
CA TRP A 72 -1.72 0.69 -7.32
C TRP A 72 -2.40 -0.25 -8.33
N LEU A 73 -2.90 0.27 -9.45
CA LEU A 73 -3.63 -0.54 -10.43
C LEU A 73 -2.81 -1.73 -10.97
N PRO A 74 -1.54 -1.57 -11.41
CA PRO A 74 -0.78 -2.71 -11.93
C PRO A 74 -0.43 -3.74 -10.85
N ILE A 75 -0.24 -3.28 -9.60
CA ILE A 75 -0.03 -4.17 -8.46
C ILE A 75 -1.29 -4.98 -8.18
N VAL A 76 -2.47 -4.35 -8.17
CA VAL A 76 -3.76 -5.03 -7.99
C VAL A 76 -4.01 -6.01 -9.13
N GLU A 77 -3.78 -5.61 -10.38
CA GLU A 77 -3.96 -6.49 -11.54
C GLU A 77 -3.08 -7.73 -11.43
N LYS A 78 -1.79 -7.55 -11.10
CA LYS A 78 -0.86 -8.66 -10.92
C LYS A 78 -1.21 -9.52 -9.71
N PHE A 79 -1.67 -8.90 -8.62
CA PHE A 79 -2.19 -9.60 -7.46
C PHE A 79 -3.37 -10.49 -7.85
N LEU A 80 -4.35 -9.96 -8.60
CA LEU A 80 -5.51 -10.73 -9.04
C LEU A 80 -5.09 -11.95 -9.89
N LYS A 81 -4.15 -11.76 -10.83
CA LYS A 81 -3.61 -12.84 -11.66
C LYS A 81 -2.82 -13.91 -10.90
N ILE A 82 -2.18 -13.55 -9.77
CA ILE A 82 -1.40 -14.49 -8.96
C ILE A 82 -2.30 -15.33 -8.06
N TYR A 83 -3.33 -14.72 -7.48
CA TYR A 83 -4.12 -15.34 -6.42
C TYR A 83 -5.46 -15.92 -6.87
N PHE A 84 -5.93 -15.57 -8.07
CA PHE A 84 -7.23 -16.02 -8.57
C PHE A 84 -7.10 -16.69 -9.93
N THR A 85 -7.89 -17.75 -10.11
CA THR A 85 -8.13 -18.39 -11.41
C THR A 85 -9.42 -17.86 -12.02
N ASP A 86 -9.57 -18.03 -13.34
CA ASP A 86 -10.63 -17.38 -14.13
C ASP A 86 -12.07 -17.74 -13.68
N ASP A 87 -12.26 -18.84 -12.95
CA ASP A 87 -13.56 -19.34 -12.50
C ASP A 87 -13.91 -18.99 -11.05
N GLN A 88 -13.09 -18.19 -10.36
CA GLN A 88 -13.34 -17.82 -8.96
C GLN A 88 -14.21 -16.57 -8.83
N ILE A 89 -15.26 -16.65 -8.00
CA ILE A 89 -16.08 -15.50 -7.64
C ILE A 89 -15.35 -14.64 -6.61
N ILE A 90 -15.15 -13.37 -6.95
CA ILE A 90 -14.59 -12.36 -6.06
C ILE A 90 -15.68 -11.34 -5.77
N TYR A 91 -15.96 -11.11 -4.48
CA TYR A 91 -16.88 -10.06 -4.08
C TYR A 91 -16.10 -8.75 -3.93
N VAL A 92 -16.63 -7.66 -4.49
CA VAL A 92 -16.04 -6.32 -4.33
C VAL A 92 -16.98 -5.47 -3.50
N ALA A 93 -16.54 -5.09 -2.31
CA ALA A 93 -17.23 -4.12 -1.48
C ALA A 93 -16.73 -2.72 -1.81
N MET A 94 -17.65 -1.82 -2.15
CA MET A 94 -17.36 -0.42 -2.41
C MET A 94 -18.14 0.45 -1.43
N ASP A 95 -17.45 1.35 -0.76
CA ASP A 95 -18.07 2.27 0.19
C ASP A 95 -17.51 3.69 0.01
N ARG A 96 -18.31 4.70 0.36
CA ARG A 96 -17.88 6.09 0.35
C ARG A 96 -17.74 6.58 1.78
N THR A 97 -16.58 7.13 2.10
CA THR A 97 -16.32 7.75 3.40
C THR A 97 -15.76 9.16 3.20
N ASN A 98 -16.01 10.05 4.16
CA ASN A 98 -15.53 11.42 4.10
C ASN A 98 -14.40 11.60 5.09
N TRP A 99 -13.29 12.15 4.60
CA TRP A 99 -12.19 12.62 5.44
C TRP A 99 -12.10 14.15 5.35
N GLY A 100 -12.79 14.82 6.27
CA GLY A 100 -12.90 16.28 6.24
C GLY A 100 -13.63 16.72 4.96
N SER A 101 -12.95 17.49 4.12
CA SER A 101 -13.46 17.94 2.81
C SER A 101 -13.15 16.99 1.65
N ILE A 102 -12.46 15.88 1.91
CA ILE A 102 -12.05 14.91 0.89
C ILE A 102 -13.00 13.71 0.93
N ASN A 103 -13.64 13.42 -0.20
CA ASN A 103 -14.42 12.20 -0.37
C ASN A 103 -13.47 11.05 -0.76
N LEU A 104 -13.49 9.98 0.01
CA LEU A 104 -12.72 8.76 -0.23
C LEU A 104 -13.63 7.66 -0.73
N LEU A 105 -13.22 7.00 -1.81
CA LEU A 105 -13.81 5.74 -2.24
C LEU A 105 -12.98 4.60 -1.66
N MET A 106 -13.58 3.81 -0.78
CA MET A 106 -12.97 2.60 -0.26
C MET A 106 -13.41 1.42 -1.11
N VAL A 107 -12.46 0.65 -1.65
CA VAL A 107 -12.72 -0.56 -2.42
C VAL A 107 -11.99 -1.72 -1.75
N SER A 108 -12.73 -2.78 -1.44
CA SER A 108 -12.21 -3.99 -0.78
C SER A 108 -12.56 -5.21 -1.59
N PHE A 109 -11.58 -6.10 -1.77
CA PHE A 109 -11.79 -7.43 -2.34
C PHE A 109 -12.08 -8.41 -1.19
N ILE A 110 -13.16 -9.17 -1.30
CA ILE A 110 -13.58 -10.20 -0.35
C ILE A 110 -13.61 -11.52 -1.12
N TRP A 111 -12.83 -12.48 -0.65
CA TRP A 111 -12.79 -13.82 -1.21
C TRP A 111 -12.52 -14.83 -0.10
N ASP A 112 -13.08 -16.03 -0.24
CA ASP A 112 -12.84 -17.12 0.70
C ASP A 112 -11.57 -17.88 0.29
N LYS A 113 -10.67 -18.10 1.25
CA LYS A 113 -9.44 -18.86 1.04
C LYS A 113 -9.73 -20.34 1.36
N SER A 114 -10.58 -20.96 0.53
CA SER A 114 -10.80 -22.42 0.55
C SER A 114 -9.49 -23.09 0.06
N ASP A 115 -8.70 -23.77 0.91
CA ASP A 115 -8.88 -25.21 1.19
C ASP A 115 -8.58 -25.65 2.65
N ALA A 116 -8.06 -24.80 3.54
CA ALA A 116 -7.69 -25.23 4.90
C ALA A 116 -8.75 -24.98 5.98
N ALA A 117 -9.72 -24.10 5.74
CA ALA A 117 -10.70 -23.68 6.74
C ALA A 117 -12.01 -24.48 6.73
N ARG A 118 -12.26 -25.29 5.69
CA ARG A 118 -13.49 -26.12 5.55
C ARG A 118 -13.45 -27.47 6.28
N SER A 119 -12.33 -27.85 6.90
CA SER A 119 -12.19 -29.14 7.62
C SER A 119 -12.63 -29.12 9.09
N TRP A 120 -13.11 -27.98 9.61
CA TRP A 120 -13.67 -27.91 10.97
C TRP A 120 -15.06 -27.29 10.95
N GLY A 121 -16.08 -28.15 10.93
CA GLY A 121 -17.46 -27.75 11.17
C GLY A 121 -18.47 -28.32 10.19
N SER A 122 -18.48 -29.64 9.99
CA SER A 122 -19.73 -30.32 9.67
C SER A 122 -20.38 -30.75 10.98
N PRO A 123 -21.65 -30.40 11.26
CA PRO A 123 -22.53 -31.29 12.01
C PRO A 123 -23.40 -32.08 11.02
N PRO A 124 -23.80 -33.32 11.40
CA PRO A 124 -24.90 -34.02 10.72
C PRO A 124 -26.23 -33.25 10.84
#